data_AF-A0A7D6ZRD0-F1
#
_entry.id   AF-A0A7D6ZRD0-F1
#
_cell.length_a   1.000
_cell.length_b   1.000
_cell.length_c   1.000
_cell.angle_alpha   90.00
_cell.angle_beta   90.00
_cell.angle_gamma   90.00
#
_symmetry.space_group_name_H-M   'P 1'
#
loop_
_entity.id
_entity.type
_entity.pdbx_description
1 polymer ?
#
loop_
_entity_poly.entity_id
_entity_poly.type
_entity_poly.pdbx_seq_one_letter_code
_entity_poly.pdbx_strand_id
1 'polypeptide(L)'
;MNPLTLHRKFASAVAGFEFRADPLEAELLATFLLEALTRNLDTTGPRFDQAIIDTAIPGIASVASPKSLAVLRAIATLTRGKPAIAAATAADRLLAAGVPIPAWVAELSERTTVSGCTSITGPQRDITFLLAAFHRAGRSHLLVTQVDHRHGGTAVDITLADATRVGDFLDQLKSETPTLVATRLSTNAFRAQAESVLAIRAALDRAELEQDFALGAVAQEHYRAMARLLRTRLNTLPLPPLPVRCEAPRLRSGVRRGGRARIDSLPSRRGI
;
A
#
# COMPACT_ATOMS: atom_id res chain seq x y z
N MET A 1 -20.46 -13.50 10.53
CA MET A 1 -21.15 -12.32 11.14
C MET A 1 -22.31 -11.91 10.23
N ASN A 2 -23.49 -11.57 10.76
CA ASN A 2 -24.63 -11.16 9.92
C ASN A 2 -24.36 -9.77 9.28
N PRO A 3 -24.60 -9.58 7.96
CA PRO A 3 -24.48 -8.28 7.28
C PRO A 3 -25.16 -7.09 7.98
N LEU A 4 -26.32 -7.31 8.61
CA LEU A 4 -27.03 -6.25 9.35
C LEU A 4 -26.26 -5.76 10.59
N THR A 5 -25.51 -6.66 11.24
CA THR A 5 -24.64 -6.30 12.37
C THR A 5 -23.46 -5.45 11.90
N LEU A 6 -22.86 -5.78 10.75
CA LEU A 6 -21.77 -5.01 10.16
C LEU A 6 -22.26 -3.63 9.70
N HIS A 7 -23.42 -3.55 9.05
CA HIS A 7 -24.05 -2.29 8.66
C HIS A 7 -24.19 -1.32 9.85
N ARG A 8 -24.73 -1.78 10.98
CA ARG A 8 -24.86 -0.97 12.21
C ARG A 8 -23.50 -0.56 12.80
N LYS A 9 -22.49 -1.43 12.72
CA LYS A 9 -21.13 -1.09 13.17
C LYS A 9 -20.53 0.04 12.33
N PHE A 10 -20.69 0.01 11.01
CA PHE A 10 -20.25 1.11 10.14
C PHE A 10 -20.98 2.42 10.46
N ALA A 11 -22.30 2.37 10.61
CA ALA A 11 -23.08 3.54 11.00
C ALA A 11 -22.62 4.14 12.33
N SER A 12 -22.41 3.29 13.34
CA SER A 12 -21.94 3.70 14.67
C SER A 12 -20.52 4.28 14.65
N ALA A 13 -19.59 3.62 13.95
CA ALA A 13 -18.21 4.08 13.83
C ALA A 13 -18.12 5.46 13.17
N VAL A 14 -18.91 5.70 12.12
CA VAL A 14 -19.01 7.02 11.52
C VAL A 14 -19.65 7.99 12.51
N ALA A 15 -20.83 7.69 13.06
CA ALA A 15 -21.51 8.58 13.99
C ALA A 15 -20.62 9.05 15.15
N GLY A 16 -19.82 8.16 15.74
CA GLY A 16 -18.94 8.46 16.87
C GLY A 16 -17.61 9.16 16.57
N PHE A 17 -17.19 9.28 15.30
CA PHE A 17 -15.86 9.83 14.96
C PHE A 17 -15.86 11.35 14.78
N GLU A 18 -15.19 12.13 15.62
CA GLU A 18 -15.14 13.59 15.45
C GLU A 18 -14.17 14.00 14.32
N PHE A 19 -14.66 14.70 13.29
CA PHE A 19 -13.82 15.28 12.22
C PHE A 19 -13.34 16.68 12.62
N ARG A 20 -12.04 16.93 12.50
CA ARG A 20 -11.40 18.24 12.64
C ARG A 20 -11.18 18.94 11.29
N ALA A 21 -12.17 18.85 10.41
CA ALA A 21 -12.16 19.51 9.09
C ALA A 21 -10.90 19.21 8.23
N ASP A 22 -10.46 17.95 8.20
CA ASP A 22 -9.30 17.50 7.43
C ASP A 22 -9.65 16.33 6.49
N PRO A 23 -9.36 16.43 5.17
CA PRO A 23 -9.50 15.33 4.22
C PRO A 23 -8.80 14.03 4.64
N LEU A 24 -7.63 14.14 5.29
CA LEU A 24 -6.84 13.00 5.70
C LEU A 24 -7.53 12.20 6.79
N GLU A 25 -8.23 12.83 7.72
CA GLU A 25 -8.97 12.12 8.75
C GLU A 25 -10.07 11.23 8.14
N ALA A 26 -10.71 11.71 7.06
CA ALA A 26 -11.72 10.92 6.37
C ALA A 26 -11.11 9.72 5.63
N GLU A 27 -9.93 9.90 5.04
CA GLU A 27 -9.16 8.79 4.46
C GLU A 27 -8.70 7.80 5.54
N LEU A 28 -8.21 8.27 6.68
CA LEU A 28 -7.82 7.42 7.80
C LEU A 28 -9.01 6.59 8.29
N LEU A 29 -10.14 7.24 8.61
CA LEU A 29 -11.35 6.55 9.03
C LEU A 29 -11.80 5.53 7.97
N ALA A 30 -11.82 5.91 6.69
CA ALA A 30 -12.15 4.99 5.61
C ALA A 30 -11.19 3.79 5.54
N THR A 31 -9.87 3.98 5.72
CA THR A 31 -8.93 2.85 5.77
C THR A 31 -9.20 1.91 6.94
N PHE A 32 -9.47 2.43 8.14
CA PHE A 32 -9.84 1.60 9.30
C PHE A 32 -11.12 0.82 9.06
N LEU A 33 -12.15 1.44 8.46
CA LEU A 33 -13.40 0.77 8.14
C LEU A 33 -13.20 -0.35 7.11
N LEU A 34 -12.38 -0.13 6.08
CA LEU A 34 -12.06 -1.14 5.06
C LEU A 34 -11.25 -2.31 5.64
N GLU A 35 -10.32 -2.05 6.55
CA GLU A 35 -9.57 -3.11 7.24
C GLU A 35 -10.45 -3.89 8.23
N ALA A 36 -11.35 -3.20 8.95
CA ALA A 36 -12.35 -3.86 9.78
C ALA A 36 -13.25 -4.79 8.93
N LEU A 37 -13.63 -4.37 7.72
CA LEU A 37 -14.39 -5.23 6.80
C LEU A 37 -13.59 -6.47 6.38
N THR A 38 -12.33 -6.27 5.99
CA THR A 38 -11.42 -7.35 5.54
C THR A 38 -11.32 -8.44 6.60
N ARG A 39 -11.09 -8.05 7.87
CA ARG A 39 -10.99 -9.00 8.99
C ARG A 39 -12.29 -9.76 9.25
N ASN A 40 -13.43 -9.08 9.22
CA ASN A 40 -14.71 -9.71 9.60
C ASN A 40 -15.23 -10.70 8.56
N LEU A 41 -14.74 -10.60 7.32
CA LEU A 41 -15.23 -11.41 6.21
C LEU A 41 -14.20 -12.42 5.69
N ASP A 42 -12.94 -12.32 6.13
CA ASP A 42 -11.82 -13.13 5.62
C ASP A 42 -11.83 -13.23 4.08
N THR A 43 -12.08 -12.09 3.42
CA THR A 43 -12.22 -12.02 1.96
C THR A 43 -11.27 -11.00 1.37
N THR A 44 -10.77 -11.31 0.18
CA THR A 44 -9.98 -10.41 -0.66
C THR A 44 -10.51 -10.42 -2.09
N GLY A 45 -10.04 -9.49 -2.93
CA GLY A 45 -10.41 -9.44 -4.34
C GLY A 45 -11.91 -9.19 -4.60
N PRO A 46 -12.53 -9.84 -5.60
CA PRO A 46 -13.90 -9.52 -6.01
C PRO A 46 -14.97 -9.69 -4.91
N ARG A 47 -14.78 -10.64 -3.98
CA ARG A 47 -15.68 -10.83 -2.84
C ARG A 47 -15.59 -9.67 -1.85
N PHE A 48 -14.39 -9.15 -1.64
CA PHE A 48 -14.18 -7.96 -0.81
C PHE A 48 -14.80 -6.72 -1.45
N ASP A 49 -14.63 -6.54 -2.77
CA ASP A 49 -15.27 -5.45 -3.52
C ASP A 49 -16.79 -5.50 -3.36
N GLN A 50 -17.39 -6.68 -3.50
CA GLN A 50 -18.83 -6.87 -3.32
C GLN A 50 -19.28 -6.58 -1.88
N ALA A 51 -18.49 -6.97 -0.88
CA ALA A 51 -18.78 -6.65 0.51
C ALA A 51 -18.76 -5.14 0.82
N ILE A 52 -17.84 -4.38 0.19
CA ILE A 52 -17.83 -2.92 0.32
C ILE A 52 -19.15 -2.35 -0.21
N ILE A 53 -19.58 -2.82 -1.39
CA ILE A 53 -20.78 -2.36 -2.08
C ILE A 53 -22.06 -2.70 -1.31
N ASP A 54 -22.17 -3.93 -0.82
CA ASP A 54 -23.41 -4.42 -0.22
C ASP A 54 -23.53 -4.11 1.27
N THR A 55 -22.41 -3.88 1.96
CA THR A 55 -22.39 -3.72 3.43
C THR A 55 -21.85 -2.36 3.87
N ALA A 56 -20.61 -2.03 3.51
CA ALA A 56 -19.95 -0.84 4.06
C ALA A 56 -20.60 0.46 3.54
N ILE A 57 -20.77 0.58 2.22
CA ILE A 57 -21.35 1.78 1.60
C ILE A 57 -22.78 2.05 2.11
N PRO A 58 -23.72 1.08 2.12
CA PRO A 58 -25.05 1.31 2.68
C PRO A 58 -25.01 1.65 4.17
N GLY A 59 -24.13 1.01 4.94
CA GLY A 59 -23.96 1.27 6.38
C GLY A 59 -23.50 2.69 6.69
N ILE A 60 -22.60 3.21 5.87
CA ILE A 60 -22.12 4.60 6.00
C ILE A 60 -23.20 5.58 5.53
N ALA A 61 -23.84 5.30 4.38
CA ALA A 61 -24.85 6.18 3.80
C ALA A 61 -26.11 6.34 4.67
N SER A 62 -26.48 5.33 5.45
CA SER A 62 -27.67 5.40 6.32
C SER A 62 -27.57 6.43 7.45
N VAL A 63 -26.35 6.91 7.77
CA VAL A 63 -26.14 7.99 8.76
C VAL A 63 -26.58 9.35 8.21
N ALA A 64 -26.58 9.55 6.89
CA ALA A 64 -27.02 10.77 6.20
C ALA A 64 -26.48 12.09 6.82
N SER A 65 -25.17 12.14 7.06
CA SER A 65 -24.47 13.28 7.66
C SER A 65 -23.32 13.78 6.78
N PRO A 66 -22.83 15.03 6.97
CA PRO A 66 -21.64 15.53 6.28
C PRO A 66 -20.43 14.60 6.43
N LYS A 67 -20.34 13.95 7.58
CA LYS A 67 -19.33 12.95 7.92
C LYS A 67 -19.42 11.70 7.05
N SER A 68 -20.62 11.14 6.90
CA SER A 68 -20.83 9.99 5.99
C SER A 68 -20.53 10.33 4.54
N LEU A 69 -20.88 11.54 4.08
CA LEU A 69 -20.53 12.02 2.74
C LEU A 69 -19.00 12.09 2.56
N ALA A 70 -18.30 12.68 3.52
CA ALA A 70 -16.84 12.73 3.57
C ALA A 70 -16.19 11.34 3.49
N VAL A 71 -16.63 10.39 4.31
CA VAL A 71 -16.10 9.02 4.32
C VAL A 71 -16.39 8.30 3.01
N LEU A 72 -17.58 8.46 2.42
CA LEU A 72 -17.90 7.85 1.12
C LEU A 72 -17.02 8.40 0.00
N ARG A 73 -16.73 9.71 0.00
CA ARG A 73 -15.77 10.31 -0.94
C ARG A 73 -14.36 9.76 -0.72
N ALA A 74 -13.93 9.60 0.53
CA ALA A 74 -12.63 9.00 0.85
C ALA A 74 -12.55 7.53 0.42
N ILE A 75 -13.62 6.73 0.58
CA ILE A 75 -13.67 5.36 0.06
C ILE A 75 -13.56 5.36 -1.47
N ALA A 76 -14.22 6.30 -2.15
CA ALA A 76 -14.11 6.44 -3.60
C ALA A 76 -12.66 6.73 -4.06
N THR A 77 -11.89 7.50 -3.29
CA THR A 77 -10.47 7.79 -3.59
C THR A 77 -9.52 6.66 -3.23
N LEU A 78 -9.85 5.86 -2.20
CA LEU A 78 -9.00 4.77 -1.68
C LEU A 78 -9.22 3.43 -2.41
N THR A 79 -10.33 3.29 -3.13
CA THR A 79 -10.69 2.06 -3.85
C THR A 79 -10.62 2.28 -5.37
N ARG A 80 -10.86 1.21 -6.14
CA ARG A 80 -10.88 1.25 -7.62
C ARG A 80 -12.07 0.47 -8.14
N GLY A 81 -12.43 0.68 -9.41
CA GLY A 81 -13.48 -0.10 -10.07
C GLY A 81 -14.86 0.08 -9.43
N LYS A 82 -15.59 -1.02 -9.26
CA LYS A 82 -16.99 -0.99 -8.81
C LYS A 82 -17.18 -0.37 -7.42
N PRO A 83 -16.38 -0.69 -6.37
CA PRO A 83 -16.49 -0.04 -5.07
C PRO A 83 -16.33 1.49 -5.14
N ALA A 84 -15.38 1.98 -5.93
CA ALA A 84 -15.15 3.42 -6.06
C ALA A 84 -16.36 4.15 -6.66
N ILE A 85 -16.92 3.58 -7.74
CA ILE A 85 -18.13 4.12 -8.39
C ILE A 85 -19.33 4.08 -7.43
N ALA A 86 -19.53 2.97 -6.72
CA ALA A 86 -20.63 2.82 -5.77
C ALA A 86 -20.53 3.83 -4.61
N ALA A 87 -19.32 4.04 -4.07
CA ALA A 87 -19.09 4.99 -2.98
C ALA A 87 -19.33 6.44 -3.44
N ALA A 88 -18.83 6.80 -4.64
CA ALA A 88 -19.07 8.11 -5.24
C ALA A 88 -20.57 8.35 -5.47
N THR A 89 -21.27 7.37 -6.04
CA THR A 89 -22.72 7.44 -6.29
C THR A 89 -23.51 7.58 -4.99
N ALA A 90 -23.12 6.87 -3.93
CA ALA A 90 -23.76 7.01 -2.62
C ALA A 90 -23.53 8.40 -2.01
N ALA A 91 -22.33 8.97 -2.15
CA ALA A 91 -22.05 10.34 -1.73
C ALA A 91 -22.88 11.36 -2.52
N ASP A 92 -23.03 11.19 -3.83
CA ASP A 92 -23.86 12.06 -4.68
C ASP A 92 -25.33 12.03 -4.25
N ARG A 93 -25.85 10.86 -3.86
CA ARG A 93 -27.21 10.72 -3.32
C ARG A 93 -27.39 11.48 -2.00
N LEU A 94 -26.41 11.44 -1.10
CA LEU A 94 -26.45 12.23 0.13
C LEU A 94 -26.48 13.73 -0.16
N LEU A 95 -25.65 14.18 -1.10
CA LEU A 95 -25.63 15.58 -1.54
C LEU A 95 -26.99 15.99 -2.13
N ALA A 96 -27.57 15.17 -3.01
CA ALA A 96 -28.89 15.41 -3.59
C ALA A 96 -30.01 15.41 -2.54
N ALA A 97 -29.85 14.66 -1.45
CA ALA A 97 -30.76 14.66 -0.31
C ALA A 97 -30.56 15.86 0.65
N GLY A 98 -29.67 16.80 0.30
CA GLY A 98 -29.45 18.03 1.07
C GLY A 98 -28.44 17.90 2.21
N VAL A 99 -27.67 16.80 2.28
CA VAL A 99 -26.58 16.69 3.25
C VAL A 99 -25.52 17.75 2.95
N PRO A 100 -25.17 18.63 3.91
CA PRO A 100 -24.15 19.65 3.68
C PRO A 100 -22.80 19.05 3.31
N ILE A 101 -22.17 19.62 2.28
CA ILE A 101 -20.81 19.25 1.87
C ILE A 101 -19.79 19.98 2.77
N PRO A 102 -18.86 19.25 3.44
CA PRO A 102 -17.75 19.89 4.12
C PRO A 102 -16.89 20.69 3.12
N ALA A 103 -16.44 21.89 3.52
CA ALA A 103 -15.72 22.82 2.63
C ALA A 103 -14.46 22.21 1.99
N TRP A 104 -13.78 21.31 2.71
CA TRP A 104 -12.57 20.65 2.26
C TRP A 104 -12.83 19.45 1.33
N VAL A 105 -14.07 18.99 1.10
CA VAL A 105 -14.31 17.77 0.30
C VAL A 105 -13.80 17.90 -1.13
N ALA A 106 -13.81 19.11 -1.71
CA ALA A 106 -13.19 19.36 -3.01
C ALA A 106 -11.69 19.03 -3.00
N GLU A 107 -10.99 19.22 -1.88
CA GLU A 107 -9.58 18.90 -1.70
C GLU A 107 -9.29 17.41 -1.91
N LEU A 108 -10.23 16.49 -1.64
CA LEU A 108 -10.03 15.05 -1.89
C LEU A 108 -9.81 14.72 -3.37
N SER A 109 -10.31 15.56 -4.27
CA SER A 109 -10.14 15.40 -5.72
C SER A 109 -8.81 15.98 -6.21
N GLU A 110 -8.13 16.77 -5.38
CA GLU A 110 -6.85 17.37 -5.74
C GLU A 110 -5.73 16.33 -5.82
N ARG A 111 -4.85 16.54 -6.79
CA ARG A 111 -3.73 15.63 -7.04
C ARG A 111 -2.79 15.61 -5.83
N THR A 112 -2.49 14.42 -5.33
CA THR A 112 -1.43 14.24 -4.34
C THR A 112 -0.06 14.24 -4.99
N THR A 113 0.84 15.08 -4.49
CA THR A 113 2.25 15.12 -4.87
C THR A 113 3.13 14.65 -3.71
N VAL A 114 4.41 14.35 -3.98
CA VAL A 114 5.35 13.87 -2.97
C VAL A 114 6.65 14.68 -3.01
N SER A 115 7.26 14.89 -1.85
CA SER A 115 8.58 15.46 -1.71
C SER A 115 9.32 14.86 -0.52
N GLY A 116 10.57 15.28 -0.30
CA GLY A 116 11.32 14.91 0.92
C GLY A 116 11.65 13.41 1.08
N CYS A 117 11.57 12.61 0.01
CA CYS A 117 11.87 11.18 0.05
C CYS A 117 13.27 10.91 0.64
N THR A 118 13.33 10.24 1.78
CA THR A 118 14.57 10.00 2.53
C THR A 118 14.57 8.58 3.09
N SER A 119 15.73 7.94 3.07
CA SER A 119 16.01 6.70 3.81
C SER A 119 16.98 7.01 4.94
N ILE A 120 16.69 6.56 6.15
CA ILE A 120 17.57 6.71 7.31
C ILE A 120 17.96 5.33 7.78
N THR A 121 19.26 5.06 7.85
CA THR A 121 19.77 3.73 8.20
C THR A 121 20.90 3.84 9.22
N GLY A 122 20.89 2.97 10.22
CA GLY A 122 21.98 2.86 11.20
C GLY A 122 23.16 2.04 10.68
N PRO A 123 24.32 2.07 11.37
CA PRO A 123 25.54 1.40 10.92
C PRO A 123 25.38 -0.12 10.80
N GLN A 124 24.61 -0.73 11.70
CA GLN A 124 24.32 -2.17 11.69
C GLN A 124 23.26 -2.55 10.64
N ARG A 125 22.57 -1.56 10.06
CA ARG A 125 21.46 -1.75 9.11
C ARG A 125 20.31 -2.63 9.62
N ASP A 126 20.19 -2.82 10.93
CA ASP A 126 19.09 -3.60 11.52
C ASP A 126 17.73 -2.93 11.30
N ILE A 127 17.69 -1.60 11.40
CA ILE A 127 16.49 -0.79 11.18
C ILE A 127 16.74 0.24 10.08
N THR A 128 15.74 0.45 9.23
CA THR A 128 15.70 1.56 8.27
C THR A 128 14.37 2.28 8.36
N PHE A 129 14.39 3.61 8.33
CA PHE A 129 13.19 4.43 8.19
C PHE A 129 13.08 4.95 6.76
N LEU A 130 11.93 4.75 6.12
CA LEU A 130 11.59 5.37 4.83
C LEU A 130 10.60 6.50 5.07
N LEU A 131 10.97 7.71 4.67
CA LEU A 131 10.21 8.93 4.90
C LEU A 131 9.79 9.54 3.57
N ALA A 132 8.55 10.01 3.48
CA ALA A 132 8.11 10.87 2.38
C ALA A 132 7.00 11.83 2.84
N ALA A 133 7.11 13.09 2.42
CA ALA A 133 6.06 14.09 2.62
C ALA A 133 5.09 14.05 1.44
N PHE A 134 3.79 13.90 1.73
CA PHE A 134 2.71 13.92 0.75
C PHE A 134 1.92 15.21 0.88
N HIS A 135 1.65 15.85 -0.25
CA HIS A 135 0.99 17.16 -0.32
C HIS A 135 -0.29 17.09 -1.13
N ARG A 136 -1.36 17.74 -0.64
CA ARG A 136 -2.65 17.86 -1.33
C ARG A 136 -3.35 19.13 -0.86
N ALA A 137 -3.81 19.97 -1.80
CA ALA A 137 -4.55 21.19 -1.51
C ALA A 137 -3.90 22.11 -0.43
N GLY A 138 -2.57 22.25 -0.48
CA GLY A 138 -1.82 23.06 0.51
C GLY A 138 -1.55 22.36 1.85
N ARG A 139 -2.17 21.21 2.12
CA ARG A 139 -1.88 20.37 3.29
C ARG A 139 -0.73 19.42 3.02
N SER A 140 0.01 19.09 4.07
CA SER A 140 1.22 18.26 3.97
C SER A 140 1.32 17.30 5.16
N HIS A 141 1.58 16.02 4.90
CA HIS A 141 1.76 15.02 5.95
C HIS A 141 2.94 14.11 5.63
N LEU A 142 3.66 13.70 6.67
CA LEU A 142 4.78 12.78 6.60
C LEU A 142 4.30 11.36 6.85
N LEU A 143 4.63 10.43 5.95
CA LEU A 143 4.56 9.00 6.23
C LEU A 143 5.97 8.49 6.54
N VAL A 144 6.10 7.79 7.66
CA VAL A 144 7.33 7.15 8.12
C VAL A 144 7.09 5.64 8.15
N THR A 145 7.83 4.88 7.35
CA THR A 145 7.79 3.41 7.38
C THR A 145 9.04 2.89 8.07
N GLN A 146 8.86 2.17 9.18
CA GLN A 146 9.96 1.48 9.86
C GLN A 146 10.13 0.08 9.26
N VAL A 147 11.36 -0.24 8.88
CA VAL A 147 11.76 -1.50 8.25
C VAL A 147 12.71 -2.22 9.19
N ASP A 148 12.39 -3.46 9.57
CA ASP A 148 13.27 -4.33 10.35
C ASP A 148 13.94 -5.38 9.45
N HIS A 149 15.26 -5.25 9.29
CA HIS A 149 16.08 -6.12 8.47
C HIS A 149 16.47 -7.42 9.17
N ARG A 150 16.36 -7.50 10.50
CA ARG A 150 16.56 -8.76 11.25
C ARG A 150 15.47 -9.77 10.95
N HIS A 151 14.32 -9.28 10.48
CA HIS A 151 13.15 -10.07 10.08
C HIS A 151 12.90 -9.99 8.57
N GLY A 152 13.98 -9.99 7.77
CA GLY A 152 13.91 -10.08 6.31
C GLY A 152 13.55 -8.78 5.59
N GLY A 153 13.71 -7.63 6.24
CA GLY A 153 13.44 -6.32 5.63
C GLY A 153 11.95 -6.00 5.56
N THR A 154 11.22 -6.40 6.59
CA THR A 154 9.76 -6.23 6.65
C THR A 154 9.39 -4.86 7.22
N ALA A 155 8.30 -4.28 6.70
CA ALA A 155 7.71 -3.11 7.33
C ALA A 155 7.04 -3.52 8.65
N VAL A 156 7.57 -3.01 9.77
CA VAL A 156 7.07 -3.33 11.12
C VAL A 156 6.09 -2.29 11.64
N ASP A 157 6.23 -1.04 11.20
CA ASP A 157 5.30 0.04 11.53
C ASP A 157 5.24 1.09 10.41
N ILE A 158 4.11 1.79 10.33
CA ILE A 158 3.91 2.93 9.44
C ILE A 158 3.21 4.02 10.25
N THR A 159 3.88 5.13 10.47
CA THR A 159 3.36 6.26 11.26
C THR A 159 3.06 7.45 10.37
N LEU A 160 2.00 8.18 10.73
CA LEU A 160 1.66 9.47 10.15
C LEU A 160 2.10 10.59 11.08
N ALA A 161 2.76 11.62 10.54
CA ALA A 161 3.15 12.82 11.26
C ALA A 161 2.88 14.08 10.43
N ASP A 162 2.98 15.24 11.08
CA ASP A 162 2.98 16.53 10.39
C ASP A 162 4.26 16.69 9.56
N ALA A 163 4.15 17.10 8.29
CA ALA A 163 5.30 17.29 7.41
C ALA A 163 6.25 18.39 7.87
N THR A 164 5.79 19.34 8.68
CA THR A 164 6.66 20.37 9.28
C THR A 164 7.60 19.80 10.34
N ARG A 165 7.28 18.62 10.91
CA ARG A 165 8.02 17.98 12.00
C ARG A 165 9.06 16.96 11.52
N VAL A 166 9.37 16.94 10.22
CA VAL A 166 10.43 16.06 9.68
C VAL A 166 11.76 16.37 10.38
N GLY A 167 12.10 17.65 10.58
CA GLY A 167 13.32 18.07 11.29
C GLY A 167 13.38 17.50 12.70
N ASP A 168 12.35 17.76 13.51
CA ASP A 168 12.23 17.24 14.87
C ASP A 168 12.38 15.71 14.93
N PHE A 169 11.75 14.99 14.00
CA PHE A 169 11.84 13.55 13.93
C PHE A 169 13.26 13.08 13.62
N LEU A 170 13.94 13.74 12.68
CA LEU A 170 15.34 13.45 12.36
C LEU A 170 16.27 13.75 13.53
N ASP A 171 16.04 14.84 14.23
CA ASP A 171 16.86 15.26 15.37
C ASP A 171 16.65 14.31 16.56
N GLN A 172 15.41 13.89 16.81
CA GLN A 172 15.10 12.85 17.80
C GLN A 172 15.84 11.56 17.47
N LEU A 173 15.69 11.04 16.24
CA LEU A 173 16.38 9.83 15.80
C LEU A 173 17.90 9.93 15.96
N LYS A 174 18.50 11.07 15.58
CA LYS A 174 19.95 11.30 15.71
C LYS A 174 20.40 11.41 17.16
N SER A 175 19.58 11.95 18.05
CA SER A 175 19.91 12.03 19.49
C SER A 175 19.94 10.64 20.14
N GLU A 176 19.03 9.75 19.73
CA GLU A 176 18.98 8.37 20.19
C GLU A 176 20.07 7.50 19.53
N THR A 177 20.41 7.79 18.27
CA THR A 177 21.44 7.07 17.51
C THR A 177 22.24 8.04 16.61
N PRO A 178 23.35 8.61 17.12
CA PRO A 178 24.14 9.61 16.39
C PRO A 178 24.77 9.10 15.07
N THR A 179 24.83 7.79 14.89
CA THR A 179 25.44 7.12 13.73
C THR A 179 24.44 6.88 12.58
N LEU A 180 23.20 7.35 12.70
CA LEU A 180 22.21 7.25 11.62
C LEU A 180 22.63 8.09 10.41
N VAL A 181 22.58 7.48 9.23
CA VAL A 181 22.87 8.14 7.95
C VAL A 181 21.57 8.37 7.19
N ALA A 182 21.26 9.64 6.93
CA ALA A 182 20.14 10.03 6.07
C ALA A 182 20.58 10.12 4.61
N THR A 183 19.92 9.37 3.74
CA THR A 183 20.15 9.33 2.30
C THR A 183 18.91 9.83 1.57
N ARG A 184 19.06 10.89 0.77
CA ARG A 184 17.98 11.38 -0.09
C ARG A 184 17.69 10.38 -1.19
N LEU A 185 16.41 10.09 -1.41
CA LEU A 185 15.94 9.19 -2.46
C LEU A 185 15.25 9.96 -3.59
N SER A 186 15.32 9.43 -4.81
CA SER A 186 14.38 9.83 -5.86
C SER A 186 13.00 9.26 -5.55
N THR A 187 11.94 9.87 -6.11
CA THR A 187 10.56 9.37 -5.95
C THR A 187 10.41 7.91 -6.42
N ASN A 188 11.09 7.53 -7.51
CA ASN A 188 11.06 6.16 -8.02
C ASN A 188 11.78 5.18 -7.08
N ALA A 189 12.93 5.57 -6.52
CA ALA A 189 13.65 4.75 -5.56
C ALA A 189 12.85 4.55 -4.27
N PHE A 190 12.23 5.63 -3.75
CA PHE A 190 11.34 5.55 -2.61
C PHE A 190 10.16 4.62 -2.87
N ARG A 191 9.48 4.78 -4.01
CA ARG A 191 8.35 3.92 -4.39
C ARG A 191 8.75 2.46 -4.44
N ALA A 192 9.83 2.13 -5.14
CA ALA A 192 10.29 0.76 -5.28
C ALA A 192 10.63 0.12 -3.91
N GLN A 193 11.31 0.86 -3.03
CA GLN A 193 11.61 0.38 -1.67
C GLN A 193 10.34 0.19 -0.84
N ALA A 194 9.43 1.16 -0.83
CA ALA A 194 8.18 1.09 -0.10
C ALA A 194 7.28 -0.06 -0.57
N GLU A 195 7.14 -0.27 -1.89
CA GLU A 195 6.40 -1.40 -2.46
C GLU A 195 7.04 -2.74 -2.07
N SER A 196 8.38 -2.83 -2.07
CA SER A 196 9.11 -4.04 -1.68
C SER A 196 8.87 -4.41 -0.22
N VAL A 197 9.04 -3.48 0.72
CA VAL A 197 8.87 -3.77 2.16
C VAL A 197 7.42 -4.10 2.53
N LEU A 198 6.45 -3.47 1.85
CA LEU A 198 5.04 -3.78 1.98
C LEU A 198 4.67 -5.15 1.40
N ALA A 199 5.35 -5.59 0.33
CA ALA A 199 5.17 -6.91 -0.26
C ALA A 199 5.73 -8.01 0.64
N ILE A 200 6.92 -7.79 1.22
CA ILE A 200 7.54 -8.69 2.21
C ILE A 200 6.60 -8.85 3.41
N ARG A 201 6.11 -7.74 3.99
CA ARG A 201 5.20 -7.82 5.13
C ARG A 201 3.90 -8.55 4.80
N ALA A 202 3.31 -8.29 3.63
CA ALA A 202 2.10 -8.99 3.20
C ALA A 202 2.29 -10.50 3.01
N ALA A 203 3.49 -10.95 2.63
CA ALA A 203 3.82 -12.37 2.55
C ALA A 203 3.97 -13.00 3.95
N LEU A 204 4.60 -12.29 4.89
CA LEU A 204 4.72 -12.72 6.29
C LEU A 204 3.35 -12.79 6.98
N ASP A 205 2.51 -11.76 6.85
CA ASP A 205 1.15 -11.76 7.42
C ASP A 205 0.32 -12.96 6.92
N ARG A 206 0.52 -13.39 5.66
CA ARG A 206 -0.14 -14.58 5.11
C ARG A 206 0.39 -15.87 5.72
N ALA A 207 1.72 -15.99 5.86
CA ALA A 207 2.35 -17.17 6.46
C ALA A 207 1.98 -17.31 7.96
N GLU A 208 1.89 -16.20 8.70
CA GLU A 208 1.46 -16.19 10.11
C GLU A 208 0.00 -16.63 10.28
N LEU A 209 -0.89 -16.19 9.38
CA LEU A 209 -2.28 -16.64 9.35
C LEU A 209 -2.40 -18.15 9.10
N GLU A 210 -1.53 -18.70 8.25
CA GLU A 210 -1.48 -20.14 7.97
C GLU A 210 -0.97 -20.96 9.18
N GLN A 211 -0.20 -20.34 10.07
CA GLN A 211 0.42 -20.99 11.24
C GLN A 211 -0.34 -20.74 12.56
N ASP A 212 -1.50 -20.07 12.51
CA ASP A 212 -2.39 -19.77 13.65
C ASP A 212 -1.71 -18.99 14.80
N PHE A 213 -0.62 -18.27 14.50
CA PHE A 213 0.06 -17.40 15.45
C PHE A 213 -0.56 -16.00 15.46
N ALA A 214 -1.64 -15.82 16.21
CA ALA A 214 -2.29 -14.51 16.36
C ALA A 214 -1.66 -13.68 17.50
N LEU A 215 -0.48 -13.07 17.27
CA LEU A 215 0.05 -12.05 18.19
C LEU A 215 -0.45 -10.65 17.79
N GLY A 216 -1.03 -9.92 18.75
CA GLY A 216 -1.17 -8.45 18.69
C GLY A 216 -2.19 -7.85 17.69
N ALA A 217 -3.46 -8.28 17.74
CA ALA A 217 -4.50 -7.86 16.79
C ALA A 217 -4.65 -6.32 16.58
N VAL A 218 -4.49 -5.51 17.64
CA VAL A 218 -4.67 -4.03 17.56
C VAL A 218 -3.52 -3.35 16.82
N ALA A 219 -2.27 -3.77 17.07
CA ALA A 219 -1.11 -3.24 16.35
C ALA A 219 -1.19 -3.59 14.86
N GLN A 220 -1.73 -4.78 14.54
CA GLN A 220 -1.92 -5.23 13.17
C GLN A 220 -3.02 -4.43 12.44
N GLU A 221 -4.08 -4.01 13.12
CA GLU A 221 -5.13 -3.16 12.54
C GLU A 221 -4.59 -1.77 12.13
N HIS A 222 -3.83 -1.13 13.03
CA HIS A 222 -3.21 0.16 12.72
C HIS A 222 -2.27 0.05 11.52
N TYR A 223 -1.35 -0.92 11.56
CA TYR A 223 -0.42 -1.16 10.47
C TYR A 223 -1.14 -1.39 9.13
N ARG A 224 -2.16 -2.25 9.08
CA ARG A 224 -2.88 -2.56 7.84
C ARG A 224 -3.60 -1.34 7.28
N ALA A 225 -4.21 -0.51 8.14
CA ALA A 225 -4.86 0.72 7.72
C ALA A 225 -3.83 1.71 7.13
N MET A 226 -2.69 1.89 7.81
CA MET A 226 -1.61 2.77 7.31
C MET A 226 -0.95 2.22 6.04
N ALA A 227 -0.80 0.90 5.93
CA ALA A 227 -0.30 0.24 4.72
C ALA A 227 -1.25 0.47 3.52
N ARG A 228 -2.58 0.44 3.73
CA ARG A 228 -3.56 0.78 2.69
C ARG A 228 -3.43 2.24 2.27
N LEU A 229 -3.30 3.16 3.23
CA LEU A 229 -3.09 4.58 2.94
C LEU A 229 -1.80 4.78 2.13
N LEU A 230 -0.69 4.20 2.58
CA LEU A 230 0.61 4.28 1.90
C LEU A 230 0.52 3.72 0.47
N ARG A 231 -0.08 2.54 0.26
CA ARG A 231 -0.29 1.99 -1.10
C ARG A 231 -1.08 2.94 -2.00
N THR A 232 -2.11 3.59 -1.45
CA THR A 232 -2.90 4.60 -2.19
C THR A 232 -2.04 5.78 -2.60
N ARG A 233 -1.12 6.23 -1.74
CA ARG A 233 -0.17 7.29 -2.05
C ARG A 233 0.88 6.87 -3.07
N LEU A 234 1.43 5.65 -2.96
CA LEU A 234 2.39 5.12 -3.93
C LEU A 234 1.80 5.03 -5.35
N ASN A 235 0.50 4.80 -5.45
CA ASN A 235 -0.21 4.79 -6.73
C ASN A 235 -0.28 6.15 -7.44
N THR A 236 -0.04 7.27 -6.75
CA THR A 236 0.02 8.61 -7.37
C THR A 236 1.39 8.96 -7.93
N LEU A 237 2.41 8.15 -7.61
CA LEU A 237 3.78 8.34 -8.04
C LEU A 237 4.02 7.76 -9.44
N PRO A 238 5.08 8.17 -10.15
CA PRO A 238 5.48 7.51 -11.39
C PRO A 238 5.79 6.04 -11.14
N LEU A 239 5.51 5.17 -12.12
CA LEU A 239 5.93 3.77 -12.04
C LEU A 239 7.46 3.72 -12.05
N PRO A 240 8.08 2.86 -11.22
CA PRO A 240 9.52 2.64 -11.34
C PRO A 240 9.81 2.07 -12.74
N PRO A 241 10.94 2.45 -13.37
CA PRO A 241 11.34 1.83 -14.62
C PRO A 241 11.44 0.32 -14.41
N LEU A 242 10.92 -0.46 -15.37
CA LEU A 242 11.05 -1.91 -15.35
C LEU A 242 12.53 -2.27 -15.15
N PRO A 243 12.86 -3.27 -14.30
CA PRO A 243 14.24 -3.70 -14.17
C PRO A 243 14.73 -4.08 -15.57
N VAL A 244 15.79 -3.41 -16.02
CA VAL A 244 16.48 -3.79 -17.26
C VAL A 244 16.84 -5.24 -17.06
N ARG A 245 16.26 -6.13 -17.87
CA ARG A 245 16.68 -7.54 -17.87
C ARG A 245 18.17 -7.50 -18.20
N CYS A 246 19.03 -7.78 -17.21
CA CYS A 246 20.38 -8.20 -17.52
C CYS A 246 20.22 -9.41 -18.44
N GLU A 247 20.53 -9.26 -19.72
CA GLU A 247 20.73 -10.40 -20.60
C GLU A 247 21.72 -11.30 -19.88
N ALA A 248 21.26 -12.47 -19.44
CA ALA A 248 22.15 -13.49 -18.90
C ALA A 248 23.28 -13.68 -19.91
N PRO A 249 24.56 -13.73 -19.46
CA PRO A 249 25.68 -13.87 -20.37
C PRO A 249 25.44 -15.07 -21.27
N ARG A 250 25.37 -14.83 -22.58
CA ARG A 250 25.19 -15.89 -23.58
C ARG A 250 26.35 -16.86 -23.40
N LEU A 251 26.09 -18.00 -22.77
CA LEU A 251 26.99 -19.14 -22.80
C LEU A 251 27.28 -19.43 -24.27
N ARG A 252 28.51 -19.14 -24.71
CA ARG A 252 28.99 -19.49 -26.05
C ARG A 252 28.92 -21.00 -26.18
N SER A 253 27.83 -21.50 -26.77
CA SER A 253 27.72 -22.90 -27.18
C SER A 253 28.72 -23.14 -28.31
N GLY A 254 29.92 -23.56 -27.95
CA GLY A 254 30.93 -24.06 -28.89
C GLY A 254 30.50 -25.42 -29.43
N VAL A 255 29.54 -25.44 -30.35
CA VAL A 255 29.24 -26.63 -31.16
C VAL A 255 30.17 -26.59 -32.38
N ARG A 256 31.30 -27.31 -32.29
CA ARG A 256 32.13 -27.62 -33.46
C ARG A 256 31.35 -28.55 -34.39
N ARG A 257 30.97 -28.04 -35.56
CA ARG A 257 30.43 -28.83 -36.69
C ARG A 257 31.53 -29.68 -37.32
N GLY A 258 31.31 -31.00 -37.34
CA GLY A 258 31.37 -31.87 -38.51
C GLY A 258 32.71 -32.06 -39.24
N GLY A 259 33.42 -33.14 -38.92
CA GLY A 259 34.37 -33.81 -39.82
C GLY A 259 33.66 -34.96 -40.55
N ARG A 260 33.52 -34.85 -41.89
CA ARG A 260 33.06 -35.90 -42.79
C ARG A 260 34.13 -36.99 -42.93
N ALA A 261 33.81 -38.24 -42.62
CA ALA A 261 34.58 -39.40 -43.08
C ALA A 261 34.00 -39.88 -44.43
N ARG A 262 34.85 -39.90 -45.46
CA ARG A 262 34.58 -40.50 -46.78
C ARG A 262 34.59 -42.02 -46.65
N ILE A 263 33.63 -42.64 -47.32
CA ILE A 263 33.56 -44.07 -47.60
C ILE A 263 34.31 -44.29 -48.91
N ASP A 264 35.44 -45.00 -48.88
CA ASP A 264 36.08 -45.54 -50.08
C ASP A 264 36.13 -47.08 -49.99
N SER A 265 35.24 -47.68 -50.77
CA SER A 265 35.47 -48.79 -51.70
C SER A 265 36.36 -49.99 -51.26
N LEU A 266 35.69 -51.14 -51.14
CA LEU A 266 36.23 -52.51 -51.22
C LEU A 266 37.04 -52.75 -52.51
N PRO A 267 38.01 -53.70 -52.46
CA PRO A 267 38.21 -54.60 -53.58
C PRO A 267 38.02 -56.07 -53.19
N SER A 268 37.25 -56.72 -54.05
CA SER A 268 37.12 -58.15 -54.28
C SER A 268 38.47 -58.88 -54.37
N ARG A 269 38.58 -60.03 -53.69
CA ARG A 269 39.43 -61.15 -54.15
C ARG A 269 38.74 -62.49 -53.91
N ARG A 270 38.59 -63.24 -55.01
CA ARG A 270 38.29 -64.66 -55.11
C ARG A 270 39.60 -65.47 -55.23
N GLY A 271 39.55 -66.74 -54.81
CA GLY A 271 40.42 -67.86 -55.20
C GLY A 271 41.71 -67.95 -54.38
N ILE A 272 42.13 -69.09 -53.83
CA ILE A 272 41.86 -70.52 -54.06
C ILE A 272 41.78 -71.22 -52.71
#